data_AF-A0A0D0EAU2-F1
#
_entry.id   AF-A0A0D0EAU2-F1
#
_cell.length_a   1.000
_cell.length_b   1.000
_cell.length_c   1.000
_cell.angle_alpha   90.00
_cell.angle_beta   90.00
_cell.angle_gamma   90.00
#
_symmetry.space_group_name_H-M   'P 1'
#
loop_
_entity.id
_entity.type
_entity.pdbx_description
1 polymer ?
#
loop_
_entity_poly.entity_id
_entity_poly.type
_entity_poly.pdbx_seq_one_letter_code
_entity_poly.pdbx_strand_id
1 'polypeptide(L)'
;MQRIPRRCGQTIISSILRTASISTSFERKGKGKVMYSHQKHTHTETRFIKTGRPEYYLLSPSTVLQDIKLIFAWTHQRIASMLQDYDGMLSFTTNAWTSPNHCAFLAFSVHLQYKGIPLSMPLDIAAVSISHT
;
A
#
# COMPACT_ATOMS: atom_id res chain seq x y z
N MET A 1 32.00 12.20 -40.61
CA MET A 1 31.06 11.87 -39.51
C MET A 1 29.91 12.88 -39.52
N GLN A 2 28.73 12.48 -39.99
CA GLN A 2 27.54 13.34 -40.10
C GLN A 2 26.83 13.46 -38.73
N ARG A 3 26.39 14.66 -38.35
CA ARG A 3 25.43 14.89 -37.25
C ARG A 3 24.07 15.27 -37.83
N ILE A 4 23.05 14.52 -37.43
CA ILE A 4 21.64 14.63 -37.81
C ILE A 4 21.03 15.92 -37.22
N PRO A 5 20.26 16.73 -37.96
CA PRO A 5 19.61 17.91 -37.42
C PRO A 5 18.37 17.56 -36.59
N ARG A 6 18.34 18.02 -35.33
CA ARG A 6 17.18 17.95 -34.43
C ARG A 6 16.13 18.97 -34.88
N ARG A 7 15.19 18.56 -35.74
CA ARG A 7 14.19 19.44 -36.35
C ARG A 7 12.74 19.16 -35.93
N CYS A 8 12.50 18.74 -34.69
CA CYS A 8 11.13 18.36 -34.25
C CYS A 8 10.58 19.14 -33.03
N GLY A 9 11.38 19.93 -32.31
CA GLY A 9 10.93 20.59 -31.07
C GLY A 9 10.58 22.09 -31.16
N GLN A 10 11.21 22.83 -32.08
CA GLN A 10 11.16 24.30 -32.05
C GLN A 10 9.82 24.88 -32.54
N THR A 11 9.18 24.25 -33.52
CA THR A 11 7.93 24.76 -34.09
C THR A 11 6.77 24.71 -33.09
N ILE A 12 6.72 23.65 -32.27
CA ILE A 12 5.65 23.43 -31.28
C ILE A 12 5.72 24.46 -30.15
N ILE A 13 6.92 24.79 -29.67
CA ILE A 13 7.11 25.76 -28.59
C ILE A 13 6.71 27.17 -29.07
N SER A 14 7.06 27.53 -30.32
CA SER A 14 6.78 28.86 -30.86
C SER A 14 5.28 29.18 -31.02
N SER A 15 4.45 28.18 -31.35
CA SER A 15 3.00 28.38 -31.50
C SER A 15 2.28 28.47 -30.16
N ILE A 16 2.74 27.73 -29.15
CA ILE A 16 2.18 27.75 -27.78
C ILE A 16 2.38 29.14 -27.14
N LEU A 17 3.56 29.75 -27.32
CA LEU A 17 3.90 31.05 -26.74
C LEU A 17 3.09 32.22 -27.34
N ARG A 18 2.55 32.08 -28.56
CA ARG A 18 1.86 33.18 -29.26
C ARG A 18 0.36 33.27 -28.98
N THR A 19 -0.29 32.14 -28.71
CA THR A 19 -1.76 32.07 -28.61
C THR A 19 -2.24 31.83 -27.18
N ALA A 20 -1.35 31.45 -26.26
CA ALA A 20 -1.60 31.15 -24.84
C ALA A 20 -2.72 30.12 -24.54
N SER A 21 -3.35 29.54 -25.57
CA SER A 21 -4.48 28.65 -25.42
C SER A 21 -4.07 27.21 -25.73
N ILE A 22 -3.80 26.45 -24.67
CA ILE A 22 -3.52 25.01 -24.72
C ILE A 22 -4.58 24.24 -25.51
N SER A 23 -5.83 24.71 -25.52
CA SER A 23 -6.94 24.08 -26.24
C SER A 23 -6.68 23.91 -27.75
N THR A 24 -5.96 24.84 -28.38
CA THR A 24 -5.62 24.78 -29.82
C THR A 24 -4.70 23.60 -30.14
N SER A 25 -3.86 23.19 -29.19
CA SER A 25 -2.93 22.06 -29.37
C SER A 25 -3.59 20.69 -29.21
N PHE A 26 -4.72 20.64 -28.49
CA PHE A 26 -5.48 19.41 -28.24
C PHE A 26 -6.76 19.32 -29.08
N GLU A 27 -6.96 20.26 -30.02
CA GLU A 27 -8.10 20.26 -30.92
C GLU A 27 -8.05 19.02 -31.82
N ARG A 28 -9.01 18.10 -31.63
CA ARG A 28 -9.12 16.88 -32.43
C ARG A 28 -9.60 17.21 -33.84
N LYS A 29 -8.74 17.06 -34.83
CA LYS A 29 -9.13 17.12 -36.24
C LYS A 29 -9.73 15.79 -36.70
N GLY A 30 -10.96 15.82 -37.22
CA GLY A 30 -11.62 14.68 -37.87
C GLY A 30 -12.35 13.68 -36.95
N LYS A 31 -12.42 13.92 -35.64
CA LYS A 31 -13.26 13.14 -34.70
C LYS A 31 -14.26 14.06 -34.00
N GLY A 32 -15.47 13.56 -33.75
CA GLY A 32 -16.60 14.31 -33.18
C GLY A 32 -16.30 14.98 -31.83
N LYS A 33 -17.23 15.86 -31.42
CA LYS A 33 -17.13 16.69 -30.20
C LYS A 33 -16.73 15.86 -28.98
N VAL A 34 -15.66 16.27 -28.29
CA VAL A 34 -15.23 15.63 -27.04
C VAL A 34 -16.29 15.90 -25.97
N MET A 35 -16.86 14.84 -25.43
CA MET A 35 -17.78 14.91 -24.30
C MET A 35 -16.96 14.85 -23.02
N TYR A 36 -16.84 15.97 -22.32
CA TYR A 36 -16.16 16.03 -21.03
C TYR A 36 -17.15 15.61 -19.94
N SER A 37 -16.75 14.66 -19.10
CA SER A 37 -17.45 14.43 -17.84
C SER A 37 -16.99 15.47 -16.82
N HIS A 38 -17.94 16.18 -16.21
CA HIS A 38 -17.71 17.08 -15.08
C HIS A 38 -17.87 16.39 -13.73
N GLN A 39 -17.84 15.05 -13.70
CA GLN A 39 -17.92 14.32 -12.44
C GLN A 39 -16.63 14.54 -11.66
N LYS A 40 -16.76 15.14 -10.46
CA LYS A 40 -15.62 15.27 -9.55
C LYS A 40 -15.19 13.87 -9.14
N HIS A 41 -13.96 13.51 -9.47
CA HIS A 41 -13.37 12.27 -8.99
C HIS A 41 -13.32 12.27 -7.47
N THR A 42 -13.70 11.15 -6.87
CA THR A 42 -13.51 10.98 -5.42
C THR A 42 -12.01 10.92 -5.09
N HIS A 43 -11.65 11.25 -3.85
CA HIS A 43 -10.24 11.26 -3.41
C HIS A 43 -9.53 9.92 -3.65
N THR A 44 -10.28 8.81 -3.59
CA THR A 44 -9.83 7.45 -3.88
C THR A 44 -9.47 7.26 -5.36
N GLU A 45 -10.30 7.76 -6.29
CA GLU A 45 -10.05 7.69 -7.75
C GLU A 45 -8.82 8.52 -8.16
N THR A 46 -8.59 9.65 -7.48
CA THR A 46 -7.49 10.58 -7.80
C THR A 46 -6.10 9.94 -7.57
N ARG A 47 -5.99 8.97 -6.65
CA ARG A 47 -4.73 8.25 -6.39
C ARG A 47 -4.30 7.36 -7.57
N PHE A 48 -5.23 6.87 -8.39
CA PHE A 48 -4.97 5.89 -9.46
C PHE A 48 -4.80 6.47 -10.85
N ILE A 49 -5.34 7.67 -11.13
CA ILE A 49 -5.12 8.35 -12.41
C ILE A 49 -3.62 8.51 -12.68
N LYS A 50 -2.79 8.63 -11.64
CA LYS A 50 -1.32 8.69 -11.75
C LYS A 50 -0.66 7.39 -12.21
N THR A 51 -1.29 6.23 -11.99
CA THR A 51 -0.76 4.91 -12.39
C THR A 51 -1.20 4.46 -13.80
N GLY A 52 -2.03 5.25 -14.50
CA GLY A 52 -2.33 5.04 -15.92
C GLY A 52 -3.15 3.78 -16.26
N ARG A 53 -3.75 3.10 -15.27
CA ARG A 53 -4.60 1.92 -15.48
C ARG A 53 -6.03 2.16 -14.97
N PRO A 54 -6.98 2.48 -15.87
CA PRO A 54 -8.36 2.83 -15.50
C PRO A 54 -9.20 1.67 -14.96
N GLU A 55 -8.80 0.42 -15.18
CA GLU A 55 -9.66 -0.77 -15.02
C GLU A 55 -9.50 -1.52 -13.69
N TYR A 56 -8.67 -1.04 -12.76
CA TYR A 56 -8.51 -1.72 -11.46
C TYR A 56 -9.62 -1.32 -10.47
N TYR A 57 -10.41 -2.30 -10.02
CA TYR A 57 -11.34 -2.10 -8.91
C TYR A 57 -10.55 -2.04 -7.59
N LEU A 58 -10.55 -0.88 -6.95
CA LEU A 58 -9.97 -0.70 -5.62
C LEU A 58 -10.94 -1.23 -4.57
N LEU A 59 -10.46 -2.21 -3.81
CA LEU A 59 -11.15 -2.60 -2.59
C LEU A 59 -11.13 -1.42 -1.61
N SER A 60 -12.26 -1.20 -0.95
CA SER A 60 -12.34 -0.16 0.08
C SER A 60 -11.37 -0.49 1.21
N PRO A 61 -10.84 0.52 1.94
CA PRO A 61 -10.02 0.27 3.13
C PRO A 61 -10.70 -0.67 4.13
N SER A 62 -12.03 -0.60 4.24
CA SER A 62 -12.83 -1.50 5.07
C SER A 62 -12.78 -2.95 4.58
N THR A 63 -12.85 -3.18 3.27
CA THR A 63 -12.73 -4.51 2.67
C THR A 63 -11.34 -5.09 2.92
N VAL A 64 -10.29 -4.31 2.66
CA VAL A 64 -8.91 -4.73 2.95
C VAL A 64 -8.73 -5.04 4.44
N LEU A 65 -9.30 -4.23 5.32
CA LEU A 65 -9.25 -4.47 6.76
C LEU A 65 -9.99 -5.75 7.17
N GLN A 66 -11.16 -6.03 6.58
CA GLN A 66 -11.92 -7.26 6.83
C GLN A 66 -11.11 -8.50 6.40
N ASP A 67 -10.52 -8.46 5.21
CA ASP A 67 -9.69 -9.55 4.69
C ASP A 67 -8.46 -9.77 5.57
N ILE A 68 -7.78 -8.70 6.00
CA ILE A 68 -6.64 -8.77 6.92
C ILE A 68 -7.05 -9.41 8.25
N LYS A 69 -8.18 -8.99 8.84
CA LYS A 69 -8.68 -9.57 10.09
C LYS A 69 -8.96 -11.06 9.96
N LEU A 70 -9.53 -11.47 8.83
CA LEU A 70 -9.84 -12.87 8.56
C LEU A 70 -8.55 -13.70 8.42
N ILE A 71 -7.59 -13.22 7.63
CA ILE A 71 -6.27 -13.85 7.47
C ILE A 71 -5.56 -13.97 8.82
N PHE A 72 -5.62 -12.92 9.65
CA PHE A 72 -5.04 -12.92 10.98
C PHE A 72 -5.68 -13.99 11.87
N ALA A 73 -7.03 -14.05 11.93
CA ALA A 73 -7.75 -15.03 12.74
C ALA A 73 -7.42 -16.48 12.33
N TRP A 74 -7.45 -16.78 11.03
CA TRP A 74 -7.11 -18.12 10.52
C TRP A 74 -5.65 -18.49 10.78
N THR A 75 -4.73 -17.55 10.58
CA THR A 75 -3.31 -17.77 10.84
C THR A 75 -3.07 -18.03 12.32
N HIS A 76 -3.70 -17.26 13.20
CA HIS A 76 -3.59 -17.43 14.65
C HIS A 76 -4.14 -18.79 15.10
N GLN A 77 -5.29 -19.23 14.55
CA GLN A 77 -5.82 -20.57 14.81
C GLN A 77 -4.85 -21.67 14.37
N ARG A 78 -4.26 -21.55 13.18
CA ARG A 78 -3.30 -22.53 12.66
C ARG A 78 -2.03 -22.58 13.50
N ILE A 79 -1.50 -21.43 13.93
CA ILE A 79 -0.34 -21.37 14.82
C ILE A 79 -0.68 -21.96 16.18
N ALA A 80 -1.86 -21.67 16.73
CA ALA A 80 -2.30 -22.23 18.00
C ALA A 80 -2.36 -23.77 17.95
N SER A 81 -2.98 -24.34 16.90
CA SER A 81 -2.98 -25.81 16.69
C SER A 81 -1.56 -26.35 16.55
N MET A 82 -0.72 -25.70 15.73
CA MET A 82 0.68 -26.12 15.55
C MET A 82 1.46 -26.12 16.87
N LEU A 83 1.24 -25.13 17.75
CA LEU A 83 1.91 -25.05 19.05
C LEU A 83 1.35 -26.04 20.07
N GLN A 84 0.05 -26.36 20.01
CA GLN A 84 -0.59 -27.36 20.86
C GLN A 84 -0.14 -28.78 20.51
N ASP A 85 0.02 -29.07 19.21
CA ASP A 85 0.45 -30.39 18.70
C ASP A 85 1.99 -30.56 18.74
N TYR A 86 2.74 -29.55 19.20
CA TYR A 86 4.20 -29.60 19.20
C TYR A 86 4.73 -30.31 20.44
N ASP A 87 5.31 -31.50 20.23
CA ASP A 87 5.90 -32.33 21.30
C ASP A 87 7.21 -31.79 21.89
N GLY A 88 7.79 -30.75 21.28
CA GLY A 88 9.07 -30.18 21.71
C GLY A 88 8.92 -29.09 22.78
N MET A 89 10.05 -28.59 23.27
CA MET A 89 10.05 -27.50 24.24
C MET A 89 9.78 -26.15 23.57
N LEU A 90 8.80 -25.42 24.10
CA LEU A 90 8.48 -24.04 23.72
C LEU A 90 9.08 -23.07 24.74
N SER A 91 9.78 -22.05 24.26
CA SER A 91 10.26 -20.94 25.09
C SER A 91 9.52 -19.67 24.69
N PHE A 92 8.88 -19.02 25.65
CA PHE A 92 8.16 -17.77 25.41
C PHE A 92 8.98 -16.58 25.90
N THR A 93 9.01 -15.52 25.10
CA THR A 93 9.62 -14.25 25.48
C THR A 93 8.58 -13.15 25.44
N THR A 94 8.59 -12.32 26.46
CA THR A 94 7.77 -11.11 26.53
C THR A 94 8.71 -9.92 26.42
N ASN A 95 8.48 -9.05 25.43
CA ASN A 95 9.22 -7.82 25.26
C ASN A 95 8.28 -6.63 25.45
N ALA A 96 8.64 -5.69 26.31
CA ALA A 96 7.87 -4.49 26.56
C ALA A 96 8.68 -3.26 26.16
N TRP A 97 8.06 -2.31 25.47
CA TRP A 97 8.68 -1.03 25.16
C TRP A 97 7.66 0.09 25.16
N THR A 98 8.14 1.31 25.36
CA THR A 98 7.34 2.53 25.17
C THR A 98 7.77 3.16 23.86
N SER A 99 6.84 3.33 22.92
CA SER A 99 7.12 4.03 21.67
C SER A 99 7.24 5.54 21.90
N PRO A 100 7.85 6.30 20.97
CA PRO A 100 8.06 7.75 21.12
C PRO A 100 6.79 8.58 21.35
N ASN A 101 5.61 8.03 21.03
CA ASN A 101 4.30 8.65 21.28
C ASN A 101 3.71 8.31 22.67
N HIS A 102 4.53 7.86 23.62
CA HIS A 102 4.12 7.49 24.99
C HIS A 102 3.11 6.32 25.07
N CYS A 103 2.97 5.52 24.01
CA CYS A 103 2.22 4.28 24.08
C CYS A 103 3.13 3.15 24.57
N ALA A 104 2.73 2.48 25.65
CA ALA A 104 3.38 1.24 26.06
C ALA A 104 2.87 0.08 25.20
N PHE A 105 3.78 -0.77 24.74
CA PHE A 105 3.51 -1.97 23.97
C PHE A 105 4.12 -3.18 24.64
N LEU A 106 3.46 -4.31 24.48
CA LEU A 106 3.89 -5.63 24.95
C LEU A 106 3.81 -6.59 23.76
N ALA A 107 4.94 -7.18 23.39
CA ALA A 107 4.99 -8.26 22.41
C ALA A 107 5.25 -9.60 23.07
N PHE A 108 4.55 -10.61 22.57
CA PHE A 108 4.79 -12.01 22.89
C PHE A 108 5.42 -12.69 21.68
N SER A 109 6.48 -13.44 21.91
CA SER A 109 7.10 -14.29 20.88
C SER A 109 7.34 -15.68 21.43
N VAL A 110 7.33 -16.67 20.56
CA VAL A 110 7.70 -18.05 20.88
C VAL A 110 8.95 -18.43 20.11
N HIS A 111 9.81 -19.19 20.78
CA HIS A 111 11.04 -19.78 20.24
C HIS A 111 10.95 -21.29 20.42
N LEU A 112 11.17 -22.03 19.34
CA LEU A 112 11.09 -23.49 19.31
C LEU A 112 12.11 -24.06 18.32
N GLN A 113 12.44 -25.34 18.42
CA GLN A 113 13.36 -25.99 17.48
C GLN A 113 12.59 -26.81 16.44
N TYR A 114 12.51 -26.32 15.21
CA TYR A 114 11.84 -27.03 14.13
C TYR A 114 12.86 -27.74 13.24
N LYS A 115 12.86 -29.08 13.21
CA LYS A 115 13.80 -29.90 12.44
C LYS A 115 15.28 -29.54 12.69
N GLY A 116 15.63 -29.31 13.95
CA GLY A 116 16.98 -28.93 14.35
C GLY A 116 17.31 -27.44 14.20
N ILE A 117 16.45 -26.65 13.54
CA ILE A 117 16.67 -25.23 13.29
C ILE A 117 15.87 -24.40 14.32
N PRO A 118 16.48 -23.40 14.99
CA PRO A 118 15.75 -22.50 15.85
C PRO A 118 14.78 -21.65 15.02
N LEU A 119 13.50 -21.72 15.38
CA LEU A 119 12.42 -20.92 14.82
C LEU A 119 11.94 -19.95 15.90
N SER A 120 11.90 -18.67 15.55
CA SER A 120 11.33 -17.62 16.39
C SER A 120 10.22 -16.92 15.63
N MET A 121 9.06 -16.77 16.27
CA MET A 121 7.94 -16.06 15.67
C MET A 121 7.20 -15.21 16.72
N PRO A 122 6.85 -13.95 16.38
CA PRO A 122 5.96 -13.15 17.19
C PRO A 122 4.54 -13.73 17.14
N LEU A 123 3.87 -13.75 18.29
CA LEU A 123 2.49 -14.23 18.44
C LEU A 123 1.51 -13.06 18.44
N ASP A 124 1.78 -12.04 19.26
CA ASP A 124 0.90 -10.89 19.38
C ASP A 124 1.65 -9.66 19.88
N ILE A 125 1.08 -8.48 19.60
CA ILE A 125 1.55 -7.18 20.10
C ILE A 125 0.34 -6.42 20.63
N ALA A 126 0.29 -6.23 21.93
CA ALA A 126 -0.77 -5.49 22.61
C ALA A 126 -0.28 -4.09 23.00
N ALA A 127 -1.11 -3.08 22.73
CA ALA A 127 -0.97 -1.78 23.37
C ALA A 127 -1.45 -1.89 24.82
N VAL A 128 -0.64 -1.43 25.77
CA VAL A 128 -0.96 -1.45 27.20
C VAL A 128 -1.36 -0.05 27.63
N SER A 129 -2.53 0.07 28.27
CA SER A 129 -2.90 1.32 28.93
C SER A 129 -1.95 1.58 30.09
N ILE A 130 -1.37 2.78 30.14
CA ILE A 130 -0.60 3.22 31.31
C ILE A 130 -1.59 3.35 32.48
N SER A 131 -1.62 2.37 33.37
CA SER A 131 -2.20 2.54 34.69
C SER A 131 -1.11 3.12 35.58
N HIS A 132 -1.36 4.29 36.19
CA HIS A 132 -0.55 4.75 37.32
C HIS A 132 -0.72 3.73 38.45
N THR A 133 0.35 3.03 38.79
CA THR A 133 0.45 2.13 39.95
C THR A 133 1.07 2.88 41.11
#